data_AF-A0A659R5E5-F1
#
_entry.id   AF-A0A659R5E5-F1
#
_cell.length_a   1.000
_cell.length_b   1.000
_cell.length_c   1.000
_cell.angle_alpha   90.00
_cell.angle_beta   90.00
_cell.angle_gamma   90.00
#
_symmetry.space_group_name_H-M   'P 1'
#
loop_
_entity.id
_entity.type
_entity.pdbx_description
1 polymer ?
#
loop_
_entity_poly.entity_id
_entity_poly.type
_entity_poly.pdbx_seq_one_letter_code
_entity_poly.pdbx_strand_id
1 'polypeptide(L)'
;MATSTTSTPHDAVFKQFLCHPDTARDFLEIHLPSTLRQICNLNTLRLESGSFIEEDLRPHYSDILWSLETSEGEGYIYVVIEHQSTPDAHMAFRLMRYAMAAMQRHLEAGHKTLPLVVPMLFYHGNRSPYPVSLCWRDEFADPVMARKLYATAFPLVDITVVPDDEIMRHRRVALLELIQKHIRQRDLMGLVEQLVALLVKGYANDTQLQSLFNYMMHTGDAARFNTFIRQVAMRIPQHKEKIMTIADRLRQEGHRNGLQKGLQQGKQEGQRLAALRIARSMLNDGFDRDTVLRVTGLAPADLASESH
;
A
#
# COMPACT_ATOMS: atom_id res chain seq x y z
N MET A 1 -14.77 -23.66 14.51
CA MET A 1 -14.42 -23.69 15.95
C MET A 1 -13.06 -23.04 16.10
N ALA A 2 -13.00 -21.90 16.77
CA ALA A 2 -11.75 -21.21 17.04
C ALA A 2 -11.01 -21.95 18.15
N THR A 3 -9.99 -22.72 17.79
CA THR A 3 -9.05 -23.29 18.75
C THR A 3 -8.19 -22.16 19.30
N SER A 4 -8.36 -21.84 20.58
CA SER A 4 -7.48 -20.95 21.33
C SER A 4 -6.06 -21.55 21.38
N THR A 5 -5.08 -20.88 20.77
CA THR A 5 -3.71 -21.38 20.58
C THR A 5 -2.77 -20.92 21.68
N THR A 6 -2.49 -21.79 22.63
CA THR A 6 -1.39 -21.65 23.60
C THR A 6 -0.05 -21.96 22.92
N SER A 7 0.99 -21.15 23.18
CA SER A 7 2.38 -21.42 22.79
C SER A 7 2.78 -22.83 23.21
N THR A 8 3.40 -23.62 22.34
CA THR A 8 3.91 -24.94 22.73
C THR A 8 5.06 -24.77 23.74
N PRO A 9 5.36 -25.78 24.58
CA PRO A 9 6.47 -25.68 25.54
C PRO A 9 7.83 -25.45 24.85
N HIS A 10 8.03 -26.04 23.67
CA HIS A 10 9.24 -25.84 22.86
C HIS A 10 9.40 -24.38 22.42
N ASP A 11 8.30 -23.81 21.91
CA ASP A 11 8.23 -22.42 21.47
C ASP A 11 8.50 -21.42 22.60
N ALA A 12 7.99 -21.72 23.81
CA ALA A 12 8.15 -20.87 24.98
C ALA A 12 9.59 -20.89 25.50
N VAL A 13 10.20 -22.08 25.61
CA VAL A 13 11.58 -22.23 26.08
C VAL A 13 12.55 -21.51 25.16
N PHE A 14 12.48 -21.75 23.85
CA PHE A 14 13.39 -21.08 22.92
C PHE A 14 13.23 -19.56 22.94
N LYS A 15 12.00 -19.04 23.01
CA LYS A 15 11.76 -17.60 23.20
C LYS A 15 12.44 -17.08 24.45
N GLN A 16 12.25 -17.77 25.58
CA GLN A 16 12.84 -17.36 26.84
C GLN A 16 14.38 -17.24 26.74
N PHE A 17 15.03 -18.19 26.06
CA PHE A 17 16.48 -18.17 25.89
C PHE A 17 16.94 -17.13 24.86
N LEU A 18 16.36 -17.13 23.66
CA LEU A 18 16.81 -16.30 22.54
C LEU A 18 16.31 -14.85 22.61
N CYS A 19 15.44 -14.49 23.56
CA CYS A 19 15.17 -13.10 23.91
C CYS A 19 16.29 -12.48 24.79
N HIS A 20 17.20 -13.29 25.34
CA HIS A 20 18.35 -12.78 26.10
C HIS A 20 19.48 -12.35 25.14
N PRO A 21 19.99 -11.10 25.22
CA PRO A 21 20.98 -10.59 24.27
C PRO A 21 22.25 -11.43 24.15
N ASP A 22 22.81 -11.92 25.26
CA ASP A 22 24.03 -12.72 25.23
C ASP A 22 23.81 -14.08 24.56
N THR A 23 22.69 -14.76 24.87
CA THR A 23 22.31 -16.02 24.21
C THR A 23 22.07 -15.81 22.72
N ALA A 24 21.40 -14.71 22.34
CA ALA A 24 21.19 -14.38 20.94
C ALA A 24 22.51 -14.10 20.22
N ARG A 25 23.44 -13.37 20.85
CA ARG A 25 24.78 -13.13 20.32
C ARG A 25 25.51 -14.45 20.07
N ASP A 26 25.62 -15.30 21.08
CA ASP A 26 26.29 -16.59 20.98
C ASP A 26 25.67 -17.46 19.87
N PHE A 27 24.33 -17.53 19.85
CA PHE A 27 23.59 -18.26 18.82
C PHE A 27 23.93 -17.76 17.40
N LEU A 28 23.95 -16.45 17.20
CA LEU A 28 24.27 -15.85 15.90
C LEU A 28 25.75 -15.98 15.55
N GLU A 29 26.65 -15.90 16.51
CA GLU A 29 28.08 -16.15 16.29
C GLU A 29 28.34 -17.56 15.79
N ILE A 30 27.60 -18.55 16.31
CA ILE A 30 27.75 -19.97 15.95
C ILE A 30 27.06 -20.29 14.62
N HIS A 31 25.83 -19.79 14.41
CA HIS A 31 24.96 -20.29 13.34
C HIS A 31 24.81 -19.35 12.13
N LEU A 32 25.13 -18.06 12.26
CA LEU A 32 25.03 -17.14 11.13
C LEU A 32 26.17 -17.42 10.13
N PRO A 33 25.89 -17.56 8.81
CA PRO A 33 26.93 -17.74 7.81
C PRO A 33 28.01 -16.67 7.89
N SER A 34 29.28 -17.05 7.74
CA SER A 34 30.43 -16.16 7.96
C SER A 34 30.36 -14.87 7.13
N THR A 35 29.87 -14.94 5.90
CA THR A 35 29.69 -13.79 5.01
C THR A 35 28.68 -12.77 5.54
N LEU A 36 27.58 -13.23 6.16
CA LEU A 36 26.59 -12.36 6.79
C LEU A 36 27.09 -11.87 8.15
N ARG A 37 27.76 -12.73 8.93
CA ARG A 37 28.31 -12.35 10.23
C ARG A 37 29.35 -11.23 10.12
N GLN A 38 30.17 -11.23 9.05
CA GLN A 38 31.19 -10.20 8.83
C GLN A 38 30.64 -8.79 8.65
N ILE A 39 29.41 -8.65 8.17
CA ILE A 39 28.77 -7.34 7.98
C ILE A 39 27.95 -6.90 9.19
N CYS A 40 27.77 -7.74 10.21
CA CYS A 40 26.90 -7.53 11.37
C CYS A 40 27.69 -7.15 12.63
N ASN A 41 27.27 -6.10 13.33
CA ASN A 41 27.77 -5.77 14.66
C ASN A 41 26.88 -6.40 15.75
N LEU A 42 27.18 -7.64 16.14
CA LEU A 42 26.37 -8.39 17.11
C LEU A 42 26.38 -7.79 18.54
N ASN A 43 27.23 -6.82 18.82
CA ASN A 43 27.21 -6.10 20.10
C ASN A 43 26.08 -5.06 20.20
N THR A 44 25.42 -4.78 19.08
CA THR A 44 24.33 -3.78 18.98
C THR A 44 22.94 -4.40 18.93
N LEU A 45 22.84 -5.71 19.19
CA LEU A 45 21.58 -6.45 19.19
C LEU A 45 20.54 -5.79 20.11
N ARG A 46 19.39 -5.43 19.53
CA ARG A 46 18.21 -4.95 20.26
C ARG A 46 17.00 -5.78 19.89
N LEU A 47 16.27 -6.25 20.90
CA LEU A 47 15.09 -7.07 20.71
C LEU A 47 13.94 -6.18 20.23
N GLU A 48 13.39 -6.47 19.06
CA GLU A 48 12.24 -5.76 18.53
C GLU A 48 10.93 -6.34 19.03
N SER A 49 9.94 -5.48 19.24
CA SER A 49 8.65 -5.89 19.81
C SER A 49 7.89 -6.88 18.91
N GLY A 50 7.30 -7.93 19.49
CA GLY A 50 6.59 -8.97 18.75
C GLY A 50 5.30 -8.52 18.05
N SER A 51 4.83 -7.29 18.26
CA SER A 51 3.73 -6.66 17.49
C SER A 51 4.17 -6.16 16.12
N PHE A 52 5.45 -6.36 15.76
CA PHE A 52 6.08 -5.97 14.51
C PHE A 52 5.62 -6.79 13.28
N ILE A 53 4.64 -7.66 13.43
CA ILE A 53 4.14 -8.52 12.36
C ILE A 53 2.63 -8.30 12.28
N GLU A 54 2.09 -8.11 11.08
CA GLU A 54 0.66 -7.85 10.84
C GLU A 54 -0.21 -8.78 11.70
N GLU A 55 -1.37 -8.29 12.17
CA GLU A 55 -2.34 -9.11 12.93
C GLU A 55 -2.74 -10.38 12.16
N ASP A 56 -2.70 -10.34 10.83
CA ASP A 56 -2.99 -11.47 9.93
C ASP A 56 -1.84 -12.49 9.80
N LEU A 57 -0.63 -12.16 10.27
CA LEU A 57 0.58 -12.97 10.16
C LEU A 57 0.91 -13.75 11.46
N ARG A 58 0.07 -13.67 12.51
CA ARG A 58 0.18 -14.48 13.74
C ARG A 58 -1.16 -15.04 14.21
N PRO A 59 -1.20 -16.32 14.62
CA PRO A 59 -0.88 -16.64 16.03
C PRO A 59 -0.17 -17.99 16.29
N HIS A 60 0.66 -18.55 15.40
CA HIS A 60 1.06 -19.98 15.55
C HIS A 60 2.50 -20.28 15.96
N TYR A 61 3.46 -19.31 15.97
CA TYR A 61 4.87 -19.65 16.20
C TYR A 61 5.69 -18.58 16.92
N SER A 62 6.81 -19.03 17.45
CA SER A 62 7.79 -18.24 18.17
C SER A 62 8.76 -17.49 17.27
N ASP A 63 8.27 -16.37 16.75
CA ASP A 63 9.06 -15.42 15.99
C ASP A 63 9.85 -14.49 16.93
N ILE A 64 11.15 -14.34 16.68
CA ILE A 64 12.04 -13.42 17.39
C ILE A 64 12.73 -12.54 16.36
N LEU A 65 12.65 -11.23 16.57
CA LEU A 65 13.27 -10.24 15.70
C LEU A 65 14.28 -9.44 16.50
N TRP A 66 15.51 -9.42 16.00
CA TRP A 66 16.59 -8.61 16.52
C TRP A 66 16.96 -7.55 15.49
N SER A 67 17.09 -6.29 15.90
CA SER A 67 17.76 -5.25 15.12
C SER A 67 19.22 -5.16 15.54
N LEU A 68 20.07 -4.72 14.61
CA LEU A 68 21.50 -4.51 14.82
C LEU A 68 22.06 -3.54 13.78
N GLU A 69 23.23 -2.98 14.06
CA GLU A 69 24.01 -2.25 13.09
C GLU A 69 24.75 -3.21 12.14
N THR A 70 24.82 -2.82 10.87
CA THR A 70 25.61 -3.48 9.84
C THR A 70 26.57 -2.47 9.20
N SER A 71 27.50 -2.94 8.37
CA SER A 71 28.41 -2.07 7.61
C SER A 71 27.70 -1.07 6.69
N GLU A 72 26.44 -1.34 6.33
CA GLU A 72 25.65 -0.55 5.38
C GLU A 72 24.42 0.13 6.05
N GLY A 73 24.38 0.17 7.38
CA GLY A 73 23.27 0.76 8.15
C GLY A 73 22.54 -0.26 9.03
N GLU A 74 21.30 0.03 9.40
CA GLU A 74 20.52 -0.89 10.24
C GLU A 74 20.12 -2.16 9.49
N GLY A 75 20.23 -3.30 10.18
CA GLY A 75 19.80 -4.61 9.71
C GLY A 75 18.98 -5.33 10.77
N TYR A 76 18.38 -6.43 10.34
CA TYR A 76 17.52 -7.25 11.18
C TYR A 76 17.85 -8.73 11.00
N ILE A 77 17.77 -9.48 12.09
CA ILE A 77 17.82 -10.94 12.09
C ILE A 77 16.49 -11.45 12.60
N TYR A 78 15.83 -12.24 11.78
CA TYR A 78 14.50 -12.76 12.05
C TYR A 78 14.59 -14.28 12.22
N VAL A 79 14.35 -14.78 13.43
CA VAL A 79 14.44 -16.21 13.75
C VAL A 79 13.05 -16.79 13.96
N VAL A 80 12.71 -17.80 13.17
CA VAL A 80 11.52 -18.65 13.34
C VAL A 80 11.94 -19.99 13.91
N ILE A 81 11.17 -20.49 14.86
CA ILE A 81 11.29 -21.88 15.31
C ILE A 81 10.31 -22.75 14.54
N GLU A 82 10.80 -23.89 14.08
CA GLU A 82 9.98 -24.99 13.61
C GLU A 82 10.27 -26.25 14.45
N HIS A 83 9.28 -26.64 15.25
CA HIS A 83 9.35 -27.80 16.15
C HIS A 83 8.36 -28.91 15.78
N GLN A 84 7.60 -28.75 14.71
CA GLN A 84 6.51 -29.66 14.38
C GLN A 84 7.00 -31.03 13.87
N SER A 85 6.18 -32.05 14.11
CA SER A 85 6.40 -33.41 13.62
C SER A 85 6.38 -33.48 12.09
N THR A 86 5.54 -32.67 11.45
CA THR A 86 5.44 -32.56 9.99
C THR A 86 5.97 -31.21 9.55
N PRO A 87 7.07 -31.15 8.77
CA PRO A 87 7.62 -29.89 8.30
C PRO A 87 6.65 -29.12 7.39
N ASP A 88 6.53 -27.81 7.62
CA ASP A 88 5.78 -26.90 6.74
C ASP A 88 6.47 -26.83 5.36
N ALA A 89 5.73 -27.20 4.31
CA ALA A 89 6.21 -27.19 2.94
C ALA A 89 6.45 -25.77 2.40
N HIS A 90 5.85 -24.75 3.01
CA HIS A 90 5.93 -23.35 2.61
C HIS A 90 6.76 -22.49 3.56
N MET A 91 7.59 -23.12 4.39
CA MET A 91 8.41 -22.43 5.40
C MET A 91 9.31 -21.36 4.78
N ALA A 92 9.90 -21.61 3.61
CA ALA A 92 10.78 -20.64 2.97
C ALA A 92 10.02 -19.40 2.49
N PHE A 93 8.87 -19.57 1.83
CA PHE A 93 7.99 -18.46 1.45
C PHE A 93 7.49 -17.69 2.67
N ARG A 94 7.17 -18.40 3.76
CA ARG A 94 6.76 -17.79 5.03
C ARG A 94 7.86 -16.91 5.65
N LEU A 95 9.10 -17.41 5.71
CA LEU A 95 10.27 -16.63 6.13
C LEU A 95 10.46 -15.37 5.27
N MET A 96 10.26 -15.48 3.95
CA MET A 96 10.34 -14.34 3.04
C MET A 96 9.25 -13.30 3.34
N ARG A 97 8.01 -13.72 3.62
CA ARG A 97 6.93 -12.81 4.03
C ARG A 97 7.28 -12.05 5.30
N TYR A 98 7.87 -12.71 6.29
CA TYR A 98 8.33 -12.06 7.52
C TYR A 98 9.45 -11.06 7.27
N ALA A 99 10.42 -11.41 6.42
CA ALA A 99 11.47 -10.48 6.03
C ALA A 99 10.90 -9.23 5.32
N MET A 100 9.94 -9.40 4.42
CA MET A 100 9.28 -8.28 3.74
C MET A 100 8.45 -7.41 4.69
N ALA A 101 7.73 -8.02 5.64
CA ALA A 101 7.01 -7.27 6.67
C ALA A 101 7.95 -6.44 7.53
N ALA A 102 9.12 -6.99 7.87
CA ALA A 102 10.13 -6.26 8.62
C ALA A 102 10.72 -5.07 7.83
N MET A 103 11.01 -5.29 6.56
CA MET A 103 11.43 -4.23 5.62
C MET A 103 10.39 -3.11 5.50
N GLN A 104 9.11 -3.45 5.36
CA GLN A 104 8.01 -2.49 5.25
C GLN A 104 7.93 -1.58 6.49
N ARG A 105 8.01 -2.17 7.69
CA ARG A 105 7.92 -1.41 8.94
C ARG A 105 9.12 -0.53 9.20
N HIS A 106 10.31 -0.95 8.74
CA HIS A 106 11.49 -0.09 8.75
C HIS A 106 11.24 1.20 7.94
N LEU A 107 10.59 1.11 6.77
CA LEU A 107 10.21 2.30 5.99
C LEU A 107 9.12 3.13 6.70
N GLU A 108 8.13 2.48 7.32
CA GLU A 108 7.06 3.17 8.07
C GLU A 108 7.58 3.92 9.31
N ALA A 109 8.69 3.46 9.89
CA ALA A 109 9.40 4.17 10.96
C ALA A 109 10.13 5.44 10.49
N GLY A 110 10.10 5.76 9.19
CA GLY A 110 10.64 6.99 8.61
C GLY A 110 12.02 6.82 7.94
N HIS A 111 12.53 5.59 7.84
CA HIS A 111 13.78 5.31 7.16
C HIS A 111 13.60 5.42 5.63
N LYS A 112 14.66 5.86 4.94
CA LYS A 112 14.60 6.15 3.49
C LYS A 112 15.03 4.97 2.60
N THR A 113 15.67 3.96 3.19
CA THR A 113 16.25 2.82 2.48
C THR A 113 15.77 1.52 3.14
N LEU A 114 15.80 0.42 2.39
CA LEU A 114 15.49 -0.89 2.93
C LEU A 114 16.64 -1.42 3.81
N PRO A 115 16.33 -2.12 4.92
CA PRO A 115 17.34 -2.78 5.73
C PRO A 115 17.65 -4.18 5.17
N LEU A 116 18.83 -4.72 5.52
CA LEU A 116 19.09 -6.14 5.32
C LEU A 116 18.34 -6.95 6.39
N VAL A 117 17.46 -7.86 5.97
CA VAL A 117 16.75 -8.77 6.89
C VAL A 117 17.18 -10.20 6.62
N VAL A 118 17.76 -10.87 7.62
CA VAL A 118 18.22 -12.25 7.53
C VAL A 118 17.20 -13.18 8.20
N PRO A 119 16.37 -13.91 7.42
CA PRO A 119 15.52 -14.95 7.96
C PRO A 119 16.33 -16.19 8.33
N MET A 120 16.07 -16.76 9.50
CA MET A 120 16.67 -17.99 10.00
C MET A 120 15.59 -18.95 10.50
N LEU A 121 15.76 -20.24 10.18
CA LEU A 121 14.93 -21.31 10.72
C LEU A 121 15.72 -22.08 11.77
N PHE A 122 15.24 -22.06 13.01
CA PHE A 122 15.67 -23.00 14.04
C PHE A 122 14.78 -24.24 13.97
N TYR A 123 15.29 -25.31 13.34
CA TYR A 123 14.55 -26.56 13.16
C TYR A 123 14.93 -27.60 14.22
N HIS A 124 13.94 -28.16 14.90
CA HIS A 124 14.14 -29.27 15.83
C HIS A 124 12.99 -30.29 15.83
N GLY A 125 12.35 -30.48 14.67
CA GLY A 125 11.27 -31.45 14.49
C GLY A 125 11.73 -32.91 14.40
N ASN A 126 10.77 -33.83 14.31
CA ASN A 126 11.00 -35.28 14.32
C ASN A 126 11.64 -35.83 13.03
N ARG A 127 11.58 -35.09 11.91
CA ARG A 127 12.09 -35.55 10.61
C ARG A 127 13.46 -34.95 10.34
N SER A 128 14.50 -35.77 10.43
CA SER A 128 15.90 -35.34 10.25
C SER A 128 16.56 -36.02 9.04
N PRO A 129 17.36 -35.29 8.23
CA PRO A 129 17.55 -33.83 8.26
C PRO A 129 16.29 -33.09 7.81
N TYR A 130 16.28 -31.76 7.98
CA TYR A 130 15.16 -30.92 7.51
C TYR A 130 14.87 -31.18 6.02
N PRO A 131 13.63 -31.56 5.63
CA PRO A 131 13.40 -32.16 4.31
C PRO A 131 12.92 -31.18 3.23
N VAL A 132 12.76 -29.89 3.54
CA VAL A 132 12.20 -28.88 2.61
C VAL A 132 13.29 -27.87 2.24
N SER A 133 13.21 -27.30 1.04
CA SER A 133 14.13 -26.22 0.65
C SER A 133 13.86 -24.95 1.47
N LEU A 134 14.93 -24.26 1.89
CA LEU A 134 14.86 -22.92 2.47
C LEU A 134 14.99 -21.80 1.43
N CYS A 135 15.09 -22.14 0.14
CA CYS A 135 14.99 -21.16 -0.94
C CYS A 135 13.53 -21.09 -1.42
N TRP A 136 12.82 -20.02 -1.08
CA TRP A 136 11.40 -19.83 -1.44
C TRP A 136 11.13 -19.88 -2.96
N ARG A 137 12.15 -19.63 -3.78
CA ARG A 137 12.06 -19.70 -5.25
C ARG A 137 11.98 -21.13 -5.77
N ASP A 138 12.31 -22.12 -4.95
CA ASP A 138 12.19 -23.54 -5.28
C ASP A 138 10.75 -24.04 -5.18
N GLU A 139 9.86 -23.28 -4.54
CA GLU A 139 8.43 -23.62 -4.38
C GLU A 139 7.60 -23.36 -5.64
N PHE A 140 8.16 -22.70 -6.66
CA PHE A 140 7.47 -22.45 -7.92
C PHE A 140 7.42 -23.71 -8.78
N ALA A 141 6.36 -23.84 -9.59
CA ALA A 141 6.26 -24.91 -10.59
C ALA A 141 7.43 -24.88 -11.61
N ASP A 142 7.99 -23.69 -11.87
CA ASP A 142 9.22 -23.49 -12.63
C ASP A 142 10.24 -22.67 -11.80
N PRO A 143 11.10 -23.34 -11.01
CA PRO A 143 12.11 -22.67 -10.19
C PRO A 143 13.16 -21.90 -10.98
N VAL A 144 13.45 -22.32 -12.23
CA VAL A 144 14.46 -21.67 -13.07
C VAL A 144 13.94 -20.29 -13.49
N MET A 145 12.69 -20.22 -13.95
CA MET A 145 12.06 -18.95 -14.28
C MET A 145 11.89 -18.06 -13.04
N ALA A 146 11.49 -18.61 -11.89
CA ALA A 146 11.36 -17.85 -10.65
C ALA A 146 12.68 -17.18 -10.23
N ARG A 147 13.79 -17.93 -10.26
CA ARG A 147 15.11 -17.36 -9.94
C ARG A 147 15.52 -16.25 -10.89
N LYS A 148 15.17 -16.34 -12.17
CA LYS A 148 15.41 -15.26 -13.14
C LYS A 148 14.53 -14.05 -12.84
N LEU A 149 13.22 -14.26 -12.73
CA LEU A 149 12.23 -13.19 -12.54
C LEU A 149 12.52 -12.36 -11.29
N TYR A 150 12.83 -13.01 -10.16
CA TYR A 150 13.05 -12.35 -8.87
C TYR A 150 14.51 -11.94 -8.61
N ALA A 151 15.40 -12.09 -9.59
CA ALA A 151 16.78 -11.57 -9.53
C ALA A 151 17.00 -10.38 -10.48
N THR A 152 16.01 -10.04 -11.31
CA THR A 152 16.08 -8.95 -12.28
C THR A 152 15.15 -7.81 -11.92
N ALA A 153 15.38 -6.63 -12.51
CA ALA A 153 14.44 -5.51 -12.41
C ALA A 153 13.04 -5.92 -12.90
N PHE A 154 12.01 -5.38 -12.25
CA PHE A 154 10.63 -5.59 -12.68
C PHE A 154 10.37 -4.92 -14.03
N PRO A 155 9.49 -5.50 -14.88
CA PRO A 155 9.15 -4.91 -16.16
C PRO A 155 8.46 -3.56 -15.95
N LEU A 156 8.99 -2.50 -16.58
CA LEU A 156 8.40 -1.17 -16.59
C LEU A 156 7.69 -0.93 -17.94
N VAL A 157 6.41 -0.54 -17.87
CA VAL A 157 5.65 -0.03 -19.03
C VAL A 157 5.57 1.49 -18.90
N ASP A 158 6.53 2.19 -19.49
CA ASP A 158 6.58 3.67 -19.47
C ASP A 158 5.95 4.27 -20.73
N ILE A 159 4.64 4.49 -20.70
CA ILE A 159 3.90 5.10 -21.80
C ILE A 159 4.31 6.56 -22.10
N THR A 160 5.08 7.22 -21.22
CA THR A 160 5.44 8.63 -21.42
C THR A 160 6.42 8.81 -22.56
N VAL A 161 7.24 7.78 -22.83
CA VAL A 161 8.24 7.76 -23.91
C VAL A 161 7.79 7.01 -25.16
N VAL A 162 6.71 6.22 -25.08
CA VAL A 162 6.18 5.46 -26.23
C VAL A 162 5.48 6.40 -27.21
N PRO A 163 5.87 6.45 -28.50
CA PRO A 163 5.20 7.26 -29.52
C PRO A 163 3.71 6.92 -29.70
N ASP A 164 2.88 7.92 -30.03
CA ASP A 164 1.43 7.71 -30.15
C ASP A 164 1.10 6.72 -31.27
N ASP A 165 1.82 6.76 -32.39
CA ASP A 165 1.63 5.84 -33.52
C ASP A 165 1.97 4.38 -33.16
N GLU A 166 2.87 4.18 -32.19
CA GLU A 166 3.15 2.88 -31.59
C GLU A 166 2.00 2.46 -30.66
N ILE A 167 1.55 3.34 -29.75
CA ILE A 167 0.38 3.10 -28.87
C ILE A 167 -0.84 2.70 -29.69
N MET A 168 -1.06 3.33 -30.85
CA MET A 168 -2.18 3.01 -31.75
C MET A 168 -2.19 1.56 -32.27
N ARG A 169 -1.08 0.82 -32.12
CA ARG A 169 -0.93 -0.60 -32.46
C ARG A 169 -1.11 -1.53 -31.24
N HIS A 170 -1.21 -1.01 -30.02
CA HIS A 170 -1.34 -1.78 -28.77
C HIS A 170 -2.75 -2.39 -28.55
N ARG A 171 -3.58 -2.45 -29.59
CA ARG A 171 -4.89 -3.11 -29.59
C ARG A 171 -5.79 -2.61 -28.44
N ARG A 172 -6.17 -3.48 -27.51
CA ARG A 172 -7.17 -3.21 -26.47
C ARG A 172 -6.69 -2.26 -25.37
N VAL A 173 -5.38 -2.17 -25.14
CA VAL A 173 -4.82 -1.29 -24.09
C VAL A 173 -4.54 0.13 -24.60
N ALA A 174 -4.44 0.31 -25.93
CA ALA A 174 -4.13 1.58 -26.57
C ALA A 174 -5.00 2.75 -26.10
N LEU A 175 -6.29 2.51 -25.87
CA LEU A 175 -7.22 3.55 -25.44
C LEU A 175 -6.88 4.07 -24.04
N LEU A 176 -6.52 3.17 -23.12
CA LEU A 176 -6.10 3.51 -21.76
C LEU A 176 -4.77 4.27 -21.78
N GLU A 177 -3.79 3.75 -22.53
CA GLU A 177 -2.44 4.33 -22.61
C GLU A 177 -2.46 5.73 -23.21
N LEU A 178 -3.16 5.92 -24.32
CA LEU A 178 -3.25 7.22 -24.99
C LEU A 178 -3.96 8.25 -24.10
N ILE A 179 -5.06 7.87 -23.45
CA ILE A 179 -5.74 8.79 -22.52
C ILE A 179 -4.81 9.12 -21.34
N GLN A 180 -4.20 8.13 -20.69
CA GLN A 180 -3.34 8.39 -19.51
C GLN A 180 -2.08 9.18 -19.85
N LYS A 181 -1.49 8.97 -21.03
CA LYS A 181 -0.31 9.73 -21.49
C LYS A 181 -0.61 11.22 -21.60
N HIS A 182 -1.80 11.57 -22.09
CA HIS A 182 -2.12 12.95 -22.42
C HIS A 182 -3.11 13.63 -21.47
N ILE A 183 -3.71 12.92 -20.50
CA ILE A 183 -4.72 13.51 -19.61
C ILE A 183 -4.22 14.71 -18.81
N ARG A 184 -2.91 14.78 -18.55
CA ARG A 184 -2.25 15.91 -17.88
C ARG A 184 -1.81 17.02 -18.86
N GLN A 185 -1.78 16.73 -20.16
CA GLN A 185 -1.46 17.72 -21.19
C GLN A 185 -2.68 18.61 -21.43
N ARG A 186 -2.45 19.90 -21.69
CA ARG A 186 -3.51 20.92 -21.71
C ARG A 186 -4.51 20.76 -22.86
N ASP A 187 -4.18 20.01 -23.92
CA ASP A 187 -5.03 19.89 -25.11
C ASP A 187 -5.27 18.43 -25.52
N LEU A 188 -6.44 17.91 -25.16
CA LEU A 188 -6.92 16.60 -25.60
C LEU A 188 -7.52 16.63 -27.02
N MET A 189 -7.76 17.81 -27.60
CA MET A 189 -8.43 17.91 -28.90
C MET A 189 -7.57 17.32 -30.04
N GLY A 190 -6.24 17.36 -29.90
CA GLY A 190 -5.31 16.71 -30.82
C GLY A 190 -5.46 15.18 -30.91
N LEU A 191 -6.10 14.54 -29.93
CA LEU A 191 -6.24 13.08 -29.86
C LEU A 191 -7.57 12.56 -30.39
N VAL A 192 -8.50 13.45 -30.76
CA VAL A 192 -9.86 13.05 -31.15
C VAL A 192 -9.83 12.05 -32.31
N GLU A 193 -8.97 12.26 -33.31
CA GLU A 193 -8.87 11.34 -34.46
C GLU A 193 -8.34 9.96 -34.08
N GLN A 194 -7.28 9.91 -33.27
CA GLN A 194 -6.69 8.68 -32.78
C GLN A 194 -7.68 7.89 -31.92
N LEU A 195 -8.39 8.56 -31.02
CA LEU A 195 -9.38 7.92 -30.17
C LEU A 195 -10.58 7.43 -30.95
N VAL A 196 -11.04 8.20 -31.95
CA VAL A 196 -12.09 7.74 -32.86
C VAL A 196 -11.66 6.47 -33.58
N ALA A 197 -10.43 6.44 -34.11
CA ALA A 197 -9.89 5.25 -34.77
C ALA A 197 -9.79 4.04 -33.82
N LEU A 198 -9.43 4.23 -32.55
CA LEU A 198 -9.41 3.15 -31.56
C LEU A 198 -10.81 2.67 -31.16
N LEU A 199 -11.78 3.57 -31.04
CA LEU A 199 -13.16 3.25 -30.71
C LEU A 199 -13.86 2.49 -31.84
N VAL A 200 -13.63 2.86 -33.11
CA VAL A 200 -14.18 2.15 -34.27
C VAL A 200 -13.67 0.70 -34.36
N LYS A 201 -12.44 0.42 -33.88
CA LYS A 201 -11.92 -0.96 -33.82
C LYS A 201 -12.69 -1.86 -32.84
N GLY A 202 -13.58 -1.30 -32.00
CA GLY A 202 -14.42 -2.08 -31.09
C GLY A 202 -13.65 -2.80 -29.99
N TYR A 203 -12.48 -2.28 -29.62
CA TYR A 203 -11.58 -2.93 -28.66
C TYR A 203 -11.97 -2.75 -27.19
N ALA A 204 -12.70 -1.69 -26.87
CA ALA A 204 -13.15 -1.37 -25.52
C ALA A 204 -14.63 -1.74 -25.34
N ASN A 205 -14.95 -2.36 -24.21
CA ASN A 205 -16.34 -2.62 -23.81
C ASN A 205 -16.94 -1.42 -23.05
N ASP A 206 -18.24 -1.49 -22.80
CA ASP A 206 -19.05 -0.43 -22.19
C ASP A 206 -18.53 -0.01 -20.82
N THR A 207 -18.15 -0.99 -20.00
CA THR A 207 -17.62 -0.77 -18.65
C THR A 207 -16.28 -0.04 -18.72
N GLN A 208 -15.39 -0.45 -19.63
CA GLN A 208 -14.09 0.21 -19.84
C GLN A 208 -14.25 1.64 -20.34
N LEU A 209 -15.18 1.89 -21.28
CA LEU A 209 -15.48 3.23 -21.77
C LEU A 209 -16.04 4.13 -20.67
N GLN A 210 -16.95 3.61 -19.85
CA GLN A 210 -17.48 4.33 -18.70
C GLN A 210 -16.37 4.66 -17.69
N SER A 211 -15.53 3.69 -17.32
CA SER A 211 -14.40 3.94 -16.40
C SER A 211 -13.43 5.00 -16.94
N LEU A 212 -13.13 4.99 -18.24
CA LEU A 212 -12.26 5.99 -18.86
C LEU A 212 -12.90 7.38 -18.88
N PHE A 213 -14.20 7.47 -19.13
CA PHE A 213 -14.93 8.74 -19.10
C PHE A 213 -15.00 9.31 -17.68
N ASN A 214 -15.24 8.46 -16.68
CA ASN A 214 -15.17 8.85 -15.27
C ASN A 214 -13.80 9.39 -14.92
N TYR A 215 -12.75 8.65 -15.30
CA TYR A 215 -11.37 9.04 -15.09
C TYR A 215 -11.10 10.43 -15.68
N MET A 216 -11.41 10.63 -16.97
CA MET A 216 -11.19 11.91 -17.64
C MET A 216 -11.98 13.07 -17.03
N MET A 217 -13.20 12.84 -16.56
CA MET A 217 -14.00 13.86 -15.88
C MET A 217 -13.39 14.28 -14.53
N HIS A 218 -12.78 13.34 -13.81
CA HIS A 218 -12.20 13.60 -12.49
C HIS A 218 -10.80 14.18 -12.54
N THR A 219 -9.98 13.79 -13.52
CA THR A 219 -8.58 14.23 -13.62
C THR A 219 -8.36 15.35 -14.63
N GLY A 220 -9.28 15.54 -15.58
CA GLY A 220 -9.21 16.58 -16.61
C GLY A 220 -10.05 17.82 -16.29
N ASP A 221 -9.90 18.85 -17.11
CA ASP A 221 -10.78 20.02 -17.08
C ASP A 221 -12.18 19.64 -17.61
N ALA A 222 -13.18 19.65 -16.72
CA ALA A 222 -14.55 19.24 -17.01
C ALA A 222 -15.19 20.00 -18.19
N ALA A 223 -14.83 21.28 -18.39
CA ALA A 223 -15.35 22.07 -19.51
C ALA A 223 -14.77 21.57 -20.84
N ARG A 224 -13.47 21.25 -20.87
CA ARG A 224 -12.79 20.70 -22.05
C ARG A 224 -13.23 19.28 -22.35
N PHE A 225 -13.44 18.47 -21.32
CA PHE A 225 -13.95 17.11 -21.44
C PHE A 225 -15.31 17.07 -22.17
N ASN A 226 -16.22 17.99 -21.82
CA ASN A 226 -17.53 18.07 -22.47
C ASN A 226 -17.42 18.38 -23.96
N THR A 227 -16.54 19.30 -24.34
CA THR A 227 -16.28 19.64 -25.75
C THR A 227 -15.65 18.46 -26.49
N PHE A 228 -14.67 17.83 -25.88
CA PHE A 228 -13.96 16.69 -26.42
C PHE A 228 -14.87 15.47 -26.65
N ILE A 229 -15.67 15.08 -25.66
CA ILE A 229 -16.62 13.96 -25.79
C ILE A 229 -17.65 14.22 -26.88
N ARG A 230 -18.13 15.46 -27.01
CA ARG A 230 -19.03 15.84 -28.11
C ARG A 230 -18.37 15.65 -29.47
N GLN A 231 -17.09 16.03 -29.63
CA GLN A 231 -16.35 15.84 -30.87
C GLN A 231 -16.15 14.36 -31.20
N VAL A 232 -15.80 13.53 -30.21
CA VAL A 232 -15.68 12.08 -30.39
C VAL A 232 -17.04 11.47 -30.79
N ALA A 233 -18.12 11.83 -30.09
CA ALA A 233 -19.47 11.33 -30.36
C ALA A 233 -20.02 11.77 -31.74
N MET A 234 -19.65 12.96 -32.22
CA MET A 234 -20.02 13.42 -33.57
C MET A 234 -19.35 12.57 -34.67
N ARG A 235 -18.12 12.12 -34.44
CA ARG A 235 -17.35 11.33 -35.42
C ARG A 235 -17.68 9.84 -35.41
N ILE A 236 -18.40 9.34 -34.39
CA ILE A 236 -18.88 7.96 -34.33
C ILE A 236 -20.39 7.94 -34.05
N PRO A 237 -21.24 8.18 -35.06
CA PRO A 237 -22.70 8.25 -34.89
C PRO A 237 -23.30 7.00 -34.24
N GLN A 238 -22.74 5.82 -34.54
CA GLN A 238 -23.19 4.53 -34.01
C GLN A 238 -22.99 4.39 -32.49
N HIS A 239 -22.06 5.14 -31.91
CA HIS A 239 -21.80 5.18 -30.47
C HIS A 239 -22.24 6.49 -29.82
N LYS A 240 -22.82 7.43 -30.60
CA LYS A 240 -23.20 8.75 -30.12
C LYS A 240 -24.16 8.69 -28.94
N GLU A 241 -25.27 7.97 -29.09
CA GLU A 241 -26.29 7.87 -28.03
C GLU A 241 -25.67 7.32 -26.75
N LYS A 242 -24.94 6.22 -26.86
CA LYS A 242 -24.24 5.56 -25.76
C LYS A 242 -23.21 6.46 -25.06
N ILE A 243 -22.35 7.14 -25.83
CA ILE A 243 -21.35 8.06 -25.29
C ILE A 243 -22.03 9.23 -24.56
N MET A 244 -23.11 9.75 -25.14
CA MET A 244 -23.89 10.83 -24.54
C MET A 244 -24.59 10.39 -23.25
N THR A 245 -25.19 9.20 -23.22
CA THR A 245 -25.81 8.64 -22.01
C THR A 245 -24.79 8.48 -20.88
N ILE A 246 -23.58 7.99 -21.18
CA ILE A 246 -22.52 7.88 -20.18
C ILE A 246 -22.12 9.29 -19.70
N ALA A 247 -21.88 10.23 -20.61
CA ALA A 247 -21.52 11.59 -20.25
C ALA A 247 -22.59 12.30 -19.39
N ASP A 248 -23.86 12.12 -19.71
CA ASP A 248 -24.97 12.73 -18.98
C ASP A 248 -25.15 12.11 -17.58
N ARG A 249 -25.01 10.79 -17.47
CA ARG A 249 -25.02 10.11 -16.17
C ARG A 249 -23.92 10.66 -15.25
N LEU A 250 -22.72 10.86 -15.79
CA LEU A 250 -21.59 11.37 -15.03
C LEU A 250 -21.75 12.83 -14.61
N ARG A 251 -22.38 13.66 -15.44
CA ARG A 251 -22.75 15.03 -15.05
C ARG A 251 -23.74 15.02 -13.88
N GLN A 252 -24.77 14.17 -13.95
CA GLN A 252 -25.77 14.07 -12.88
C GLN A 252 -25.14 13.59 -11.57
N GLU A 253 -24.29 12.56 -11.63
CA GLU A 253 -23.56 12.06 -10.46
C GLU A 253 -22.61 13.11 -9.89
N GLY A 254 -21.84 13.81 -10.75
CA GLY A 254 -20.96 14.90 -10.35
C GLY A 254 -21.73 16.04 -9.67
N HIS A 255 -22.87 16.45 -10.23
CA HIS A 255 -23.73 17.48 -9.65
C HIS A 255 -24.31 17.05 -8.30
N ARG A 256 -24.82 15.81 -8.21
CA ARG A 256 -25.38 15.26 -6.96
C ARG A 256 -24.31 15.19 -5.86
N ASN A 257 -23.12 14.68 -6.19
CA ASN A 257 -22.00 14.59 -5.26
C ASN A 257 -21.52 15.99 -4.83
N GLY A 258 -21.47 16.95 -5.75
CA GLY A 258 -21.12 18.34 -5.47
C GLY A 258 -22.13 18.99 -4.51
N LEU A 259 -23.43 18.82 -4.76
CA LEU A 259 -24.49 19.34 -3.90
C LEU A 259 -24.44 18.71 -2.51
N GLN A 260 -24.25 17.40 -2.42
CA GLN A 260 -24.14 16.71 -1.14
C GLN A 260 -22.92 17.18 -0.33
N LYS A 261 -21.76 17.32 -0.98
CA LYS A 261 -20.56 17.88 -0.34
C LYS A 261 -20.79 19.32 0.12
N GLY A 262 -21.40 20.16 -0.72
CA GLY A 262 -21.71 21.54 -0.38
C GLY A 262 -22.68 21.66 0.80
N LEU A 263 -23.73 20.83 0.85
CA LEU A 263 -24.65 20.76 1.98
C LEU A 263 -23.95 20.31 3.28
N GLN A 264 -23.08 19.30 3.19
CA GLN A 264 -22.34 18.80 4.34
C GLN A 264 -21.34 19.84 4.87
N GLN A 265 -20.60 20.49 3.97
CA GLN A 265 -19.68 21.58 4.31
C GLN A 265 -20.45 22.76 4.91
N GLY A 266 -21.54 23.21 4.28
CA GLY A 266 -22.37 24.30 4.80
C GLY A 266 -22.98 23.97 6.17
N LYS A 267 -23.36 22.72 6.41
CA LYS A 267 -23.83 22.27 7.73
C LYS A 267 -22.72 22.30 8.77
N GLN A 268 -21.53 21.80 8.44
CA GLN A 268 -20.37 21.81 9.35
C GLN A 268 -19.93 23.24 9.66
N GLU A 269 -19.85 24.10 8.65
CA GLU A 269 -19.51 25.51 8.81
C GLU A 269 -20.57 26.26 9.62
N GLY A 270 -21.86 26.03 9.35
CA GLY A 270 -22.96 26.60 10.13
C GLY A 270 -22.94 26.15 11.59
N GLN A 271 -22.67 24.87 11.86
CA GLN A 271 -22.51 24.33 13.22
C GLN A 271 -21.31 24.96 13.92
N ARG A 272 -20.18 25.11 13.23
CA ARG A 272 -18.97 25.74 13.75
C ARG A 272 -19.20 27.22 14.07
N LEU A 273 -19.83 27.98 13.18
CA LEU A 273 -20.18 29.39 13.40
C LEU A 273 -21.17 29.56 14.57
N ALA A 274 -22.14 28.65 14.70
CA ALA A 274 -23.06 28.65 15.84
C ALA A 274 -22.33 28.36 17.17
N ALA A 275 -21.42 27.38 17.18
CA ALA A 275 -20.59 27.05 18.33
C ALA A 275 -19.69 28.23 18.73
N LEU A 276 -19.07 28.92 17.77
CA LEU A 276 -18.28 30.13 18.02
C LEU A 276 -19.14 31.27 18.59
N ARG A 277 -20.34 31.48 18.07
CA ARG A 277 -21.27 32.50 18.60
C ARG A 277 -21.68 32.20 20.05
N ILE A 278 -21.97 30.93 20.37
CA ILE A 278 -22.29 30.49 21.73
C ILE A 278 -21.07 30.67 22.65
N ALA A 279 -19.88 30.27 22.19
CA ALA A 279 -18.64 30.46 22.94
C ALA A 279 -18.40 31.93 23.30
N ARG A 280 -18.60 32.87 22.35
CA ARG A 280 -18.49 34.31 22.60
C ARG A 280 -19.49 34.80 23.64
N SER A 281 -20.75 34.36 23.58
CA SER A 281 -21.76 34.72 24.58
C SER A 281 -21.36 34.23 25.97
N MET A 282 -20.93 32.98 26.09
CA MET A 282 -20.51 32.41 27.38
C MET A 282 -19.27 33.09 27.96
N LEU A 283 -18.29 33.45 27.12
CA LEU A 283 -17.12 34.21 27.57
C LEU A 283 -17.52 35.61 28.06
N ASN A 284 -18.44 36.29 27.36
CA ASN A 284 -18.96 37.60 27.80
C ASN A 284 -19.75 37.51 29.11
N ASP A 285 -20.43 36.38 29.36
CA ASP A 285 -21.17 36.12 30.58
C ASP A 285 -20.27 35.61 31.74
N GLY A 286 -18.94 35.55 31.53
CA GLY A 286 -17.95 35.27 32.58
C GLY A 286 -17.62 33.80 32.82
N PHE A 287 -18.00 32.89 31.90
CA PHE A 287 -17.62 31.48 32.00
C PHE A 287 -16.13 31.28 31.68
N ASP A 288 -15.47 30.37 32.39
CA ASP A 288 -14.06 30.05 32.15
C ASP A 288 -13.85 29.30 30.82
N ARG A 289 -12.64 29.43 30.28
CA ARG A 289 -12.27 28.90 28.95
C ARG A 289 -12.41 27.38 28.84
N ASP A 290 -12.15 26.64 29.92
CA ASP A 290 -12.23 25.17 29.92
C ASP A 290 -13.69 24.70 29.91
N THR A 291 -14.58 25.43 30.60
CA THR A 291 -16.02 25.21 30.54
C THR A 291 -16.58 25.51 29.14
N VAL A 292 -16.16 26.61 28.51
CA VAL A 292 -16.61 26.98 27.16
C VAL A 292 -16.19 25.95 26.10
N LEU A 293 -14.93 25.49 26.12
CA LEU A 293 -14.44 24.46 25.20
C LEU A 293 -15.20 23.14 25.36
N ARG A 294 -15.48 22.74 26.59
CA ARG A 294 -16.22 21.50 26.90
C ARG A 294 -17.67 21.55 26.41
N VAL A 295 -18.35 22.69 26.56
CA VAL A 295 -19.77 22.85 26.20
C VAL A 295 -19.95 23.04 24.69
N THR A 296 -19.06 23.77 24.04
CA THR A 296 -19.17 24.07 22.59
C THR A 296 -18.52 23.03 21.69
N GLY A 297 -17.67 22.17 22.24
CA GLY A 297 -16.96 21.13 21.50
C GLY A 297 -15.92 21.67 20.51
N LEU A 298 -15.53 22.95 20.65
CA LEU A 298 -14.51 23.61 19.83
C LEU A 298 -13.11 23.16 20.24
N ALA A 299 -12.16 23.19 19.30
CA ALA A 299 -10.76 22.97 19.62
C ALA A 299 -10.16 24.24 20.26
N PRO A 300 -9.13 24.12 21.13
CA PRO A 300 -8.47 25.27 21.74
C PRO A 300 -7.96 26.31 20.73
N ALA A 301 -7.56 25.85 19.54
CA ALA A 301 -7.10 26.68 18.42
C ALA A 301 -8.22 27.52 17.80
N ASP A 302 -9.47 27.06 17.84
CA ASP A 302 -10.63 27.77 17.28
C ASP A 302 -10.98 29.04 18.08
N LEU A 303 -10.57 29.11 19.34
CA LEU A 303 -10.70 30.29 20.21
C LEU A 303 -9.44 31.17 20.24
N ALA A 304 -8.33 30.72 19.65
CA ALA A 304 -7.05 31.44 19.66
C ALA A 304 -6.92 32.46 18.51
N SER A 305 -7.71 32.30 17.44
CA SER A 305 -7.61 33.09 16.21
C SER A 305 -8.22 34.51 16.28
N GLU A 306 -8.73 34.94 17.43
CA GLU A 306 -9.34 36.28 17.60
C GLU A 306 -8.73 37.06 18.77
N SER A 307 -7.39 37.06 18.85
CA SER A 307 -6.65 38.01 19.69
C SER A 307 -6.21 39.20 18.83
N HIS A 308 -7.14 40.08 18.45
CA HIS A 308 -6.84 41.41 17.91
C HIS A 308 -7.75 42.45 18.53
#